data_AF-A0A7S0R2A2-F1
#
_entry.id   AF-A0A7S0R2A2-F1
#
_cell.length_a   1.000
_cell.length_b   1.000
_cell.length_c   1.000
_cell.angle_alpha   90.00
_cell.angle_beta   90.00
_cell.angle_gamma   90.00
#
_symmetry.space_group_name_H-M   'P 1'
#
loop_
_entity.id
_entity.type
_entity.pdbx_description
1 polymer ?
#
loop_
_entity_poly.entity_id
_entity_poly.type
_entity_poly.pdbx_seq_one_letter_code
_entity_poly.pdbx_strand_id
1 'polypeptide(L)'
;DKPADRAKTAEKVTWVANALGKPSNAVYETPDLKSVVAEVVEQAQWTSGGAVALFFSAPDKNNPNRIVVESYDGERDSAPLLTVQFCEAGAEQPPELPHSSDSSPPRSGEPSSP
;
A
#
# COMPACT_ATOMS: atom_id res chain seq x y z
N ASP A 1 -11.37 -16.25 9.72
CA ASP A 1 -11.81 -15.11 8.92
C ASP A 1 -12.22 -15.51 7.52
N LYS A 2 -13.42 -15.14 7.10
CA LYS A 2 -13.82 -15.23 5.70
C LYS A 2 -13.61 -13.84 5.11
N PRO A 3 -12.81 -13.66 4.05
CA PRO A 3 -12.58 -12.34 3.45
C PRO A 3 -13.82 -11.69 2.81
N ALA A 4 -15.01 -12.30 2.95
CA ALA A 4 -16.24 -11.93 2.28
C ALA A 4 -16.96 -10.70 2.86
N ASP A 5 -16.64 -10.28 4.08
CA ASP A 5 -17.31 -9.14 4.74
C ASP A 5 -16.57 -7.80 4.55
N ARG A 6 -15.37 -7.82 3.95
CA ARG A 6 -14.65 -6.60 3.57
C ARG A 6 -15.06 -6.18 2.16
N ALA A 7 -15.40 -4.90 2.01
CA ALA A 7 -15.61 -4.31 0.70
C ALA A 7 -14.34 -4.43 -0.14
N LYS A 8 -14.50 -4.68 -1.44
CA LYS A 8 -13.41 -4.58 -2.42
C LYS A 8 -13.02 -3.12 -2.60
N THR A 9 -11.81 -2.89 -3.09
CA THR A 9 -11.36 -1.55 -3.49
C THR A 9 -12.28 -0.94 -4.54
N ALA A 10 -12.44 0.37 -4.49
CA ALA A 10 -13.06 1.15 -5.55
C ALA A 10 -12.10 1.28 -6.75
N GLU A 11 -10.81 1.42 -6.46
CA GLU A 11 -9.73 1.43 -7.44
C GLU A 11 -9.57 0.06 -8.10
N LYS A 12 -9.37 0.12 -9.41
CA LYS A 12 -9.15 -1.04 -10.26
C LYS A 12 -8.26 -0.66 -11.42
N VAL A 13 -7.40 -1.59 -11.82
CA VAL A 13 -6.51 -1.43 -12.96
C VAL A 13 -6.86 -2.48 -14.01
N THR A 14 -7.00 -2.04 -15.26
CA THR A 14 -7.28 -2.93 -16.38
C THR A 14 -5.98 -3.55 -16.87
N TRP A 15 -5.91 -4.89 -16.86
CA TRP A 15 -4.79 -5.63 -17.43
C TRP A 15 -5.13 -6.16 -18.82
N VAL A 16 -4.39 -5.70 -19.84
CA VAL A 16 -4.49 -6.21 -21.22
C VAL A 16 -3.58 -7.44 -21.37
N ALA A 17 -4.06 -8.58 -20.87
CA ALA A 17 -3.28 -9.80 -20.70
C ALA A 17 -3.35 -10.76 -21.92
N ASN A 18 -3.06 -10.27 -23.13
CA ASN A 18 -3.31 -11.00 -24.40
C ASN A 18 -2.60 -12.36 -24.54
N ALA A 19 -1.55 -12.57 -23.76
CA ALA A 19 -0.76 -13.79 -23.78
C ALA A 19 -0.92 -14.65 -22.51
N LEU A 20 -1.61 -14.16 -21.49
CA LEU A 20 -1.74 -14.84 -20.20
C LEU A 20 -2.47 -16.19 -20.35
N GLY A 21 -1.93 -17.23 -19.72
CA GLY A 21 -2.49 -18.58 -19.76
C GLY A 21 -2.18 -19.36 -21.04
N LYS A 22 -1.40 -18.80 -21.97
CA LYS A 22 -0.85 -19.58 -23.08
C LYS A 22 0.32 -20.42 -22.57
N PRO A 23 0.45 -21.70 -22.98
CA PRO A 23 1.58 -22.52 -22.59
C PRO A 23 2.86 -21.93 -23.18
N SER A 24 3.56 -21.19 -22.34
CA SER A 24 4.89 -20.66 -22.59
C SER A 24 5.57 -20.59 -21.24
N ASN A 25 6.87 -20.82 -21.21
CA ASN A 25 7.76 -20.51 -20.09
C ASN A 25 7.93 -18.99 -19.88
N ALA A 26 6.88 -18.21 -20.16
CA ALA A 26 6.87 -16.77 -20.12
C ALA A 26 6.37 -16.28 -18.77
N VAL A 27 7.05 -15.25 -18.25
CA VAL A 27 6.58 -14.47 -17.11
C VAL A 27 5.64 -13.39 -17.63
N TYR A 28 4.50 -13.20 -16.98
CA TYR A 28 3.53 -12.17 -17.33
C TYR A 28 3.48 -11.10 -16.24
N GLU A 29 3.64 -9.85 -16.63
CA GLU A 29 3.60 -8.72 -15.71
C GLU A 29 2.23 -8.04 -15.75
N THR A 30 1.74 -7.68 -14.57
CA THR A 30 0.58 -6.80 -14.43
C THR A 30 0.99 -5.36 -14.75
N PRO A 31 0.03 -4.47 -15.06
CA PRO A 31 0.30 -3.04 -14.98
C PRO A 31 0.59 -2.66 -13.52
N ASP A 32 1.00 -1.40 -13.30
CA ASP A 32 1.22 -0.87 -11.96
C ASP A 32 -0.05 -1.02 -11.09
N LEU A 33 0.10 -1.66 -9.94
CA LEU A 33 -0.97 -1.92 -8.97
C LEU A 33 -0.97 -0.92 -7.81
N LYS A 34 -0.11 0.11 -7.85
CA LYS A 34 0.05 1.09 -6.77
C LYS A 34 -1.27 1.67 -6.27
N SER A 35 -2.17 2.12 -7.15
CA SER A 35 -3.44 2.74 -6.72
C SER A 35 -4.32 1.78 -5.92
N VAL A 36 -4.39 0.52 -6.35
CA VAL A 36 -5.18 -0.53 -5.67
C VAL A 36 -4.57 -0.89 -4.32
N VAL A 37 -3.25 -1.01 -4.24
CA VAL A 37 -2.56 -1.32 -2.99
C VAL A 37 -2.62 -0.14 -2.01
N ALA A 38 -2.41 1.09 -2.50
CA ALA A 38 -2.49 2.32 -1.73
C ALA A 38 -3.85 2.47 -1.04
N GLU A 39 -4.96 2.23 -1.77
CA GLU A 39 -6.32 2.29 -1.20
C GLU A 39 -6.50 1.37 0.03
N VAL A 40 -5.76 0.25 0.11
CA VAL A 40 -5.82 -0.67 1.25
C VAL A 40 -4.92 -0.21 2.39
N VAL A 41 -3.67 0.15 2.11
CA VAL A 41 -2.68 0.46 3.14
C VAL A 41 -2.82 1.87 3.73
N GLU A 42 -3.49 2.78 3.03
CA GLU A 42 -3.81 4.13 3.49
C GLU A 42 -5.10 4.19 4.33
N GLN A 43 -5.81 3.07 4.51
CA GLN A 43 -7.00 3.03 5.38
C GLN A 43 -6.61 3.31 6.82
N ALA A 44 -7.38 4.13 7.54
CA ALA A 44 -7.11 4.47 8.93
C ALA A 44 -7.07 3.25 9.88
N GLN A 45 -7.71 2.14 9.50
CA GLN A 45 -7.73 0.88 10.25
C GLN A 45 -6.60 -0.09 9.83
N TRP A 46 -5.78 0.26 8.84
CA TRP A 46 -4.66 -0.55 8.43
C TRP A 46 -3.59 -0.59 9.53
N THR A 47 -3.03 -1.77 9.75
CA THR A 47 -1.95 -1.99 10.71
C THR A 47 -0.83 -2.77 10.04
N SER A 48 0.42 -2.51 10.45
CA SER A 48 1.58 -3.23 9.93
C SER A 48 1.43 -4.74 10.17
N GLY A 49 1.81 -5.55 9.18
CA GLY A 49 1.56 -7.00 9.17
C GLY A 49 0.18 -7.40 8.67
N GLY A 50 -0.67 -6.44 8.30
CA GLY A 50 -1.95 -6.72 7.62
C GLY A 50 -1.76 -7.46 6.31
N ALA A 51 -2.74 -8.30 5.95
CA ALA A 51 -2.74 -9.04 4.70
C ALA A 51 -3.54 -8.31 3.61
N VAL A 52 -3.05 -8.39 2.37
CA VAL A 52 -3.75 -7.91 1.17
C VAL A 52 -4.14 -9.11 0.32
N ALA A 53 -5.37 -9.09 -0.21
CA ALA A 53 -5.83 -10.05 -1.21
C ALA A 53 -6.10 -9.31 -2.53
N LEU A 54 -5.49 -9.78 -3.61
CA LEU A 54 -5.69 -9.24 -4.96
C LEU A 54 -6.68 -10.13 -5.73
N PHE A 55 -7.65 -9.50 -6.37
CA PHE A 55 -8.68 -10.19 -7.16
C PHE A 55 -8.53 -9.83 -8.63
N PHE A 56 -8.42 -10.86 -9.47
CA PHE A 56 -8.43 -10.71 -10.92
C PHE A 56 -9.79 -11.15 -11.43
N SER A 57 -10.43 -10.31 -12.25
CA SER A 57 -11.72 -10.63 -12.87
C SER A 57 -11.73 -10.16 -14.31
N ALA A 58 -12.24 -11.01 -15.20
CA ALA A 58 -12.56 -10.58 -16.56
C ALA A 58 -13.70 -9.55 -16.52
N PRO A 59 -13.70 -8.55 -17.43
CA PRO A 59 -14.77 -7.56 -17.51
C PRO A 59 -16.13 -8.17 -17.87
N ASP A 60 -16.14 -9.30 -18.59
CA ASP A 60 -17.34 -10.08 -18.88
C ASP A 60 -17.31 -11.40 -18.08
N LYS A 61 -18.40 -11.66 -17.36
CA LYS A 61 -18.62 -12.91 -16.59
C LYS A 61 -18.80 -14.12 -17.51
N ASN A 62 -19.17 -13.91 -18.77
CA ASN A 62 -19.34 -14.94 -19.78
C ASN A 62 -18.09 -15.15 -20.63
N ASN A 63 -16.96 -14.51 -20.27
CA ASN A 63 -15.71 -14.71 -21.00
C ASN A 63 -15.30 -16.20 -20.96
N PRO A 64 -15.26 -16.90 -22.11
CA PRO A 64 -14.93 -18.32 -22.15
C PRO A 64 -13.44 -18.58 -21.90
N ASN A 65 -12.58 -17.55 -21.94
CA ASN A 65 -11.17 -17.70 -21.64
C ASN A 65 -10.97 -17.90 -20.14
N ARG A 66 -10.90 -19.17 -19.73
CA ARG A 66 -10.35 -19.56 -18.45
C ARG A 66 -8.83 -19.45 -18.50
N ILE A 67 -8.28 -18.70 -17.57
CA ILE A 67 -6.84 -18.60 -17.37
C ILE A 67 -6.48 -19.48 -16.17
N VAL A 68 -5.47 -20.34 -16.33
CA VAL A 68 -4.89 -21.14 -15.25
C VAL A 68 -3.51 -20.57 -14.97
N VAL A 69 -3.25 -20.30 -13.70
CA VAL A 69 -1.95 -19.84 -13.19
C VAL A 69 -1.58 -20.69 -11.99
N GLU A 70 -0.30 -20.85 -11.74
CA GLU A 70 0.19 -21.58 -10.58
C GLU A 70 0.05 -20.77 -9.31
N SER A 71 -0.23 -21.46 -8.20
CA SER A 71 -0.24 -20.88 -6.86
C SER A 71 1.02 -21.31 -6.11
N TYR A 72 1.35 -20.58 -5.04
CA TYR A 72 2.48 -20.92 -4.18
C TYR A 72 2.38 -22.33 -3.59
N ASP A 73 1.15 -22.77 -3.24
CA ASP A 73 0.88 -24.09 -2.69
C ASP A 73 0.81 -25.20 -3.75
N GLY A 74 0.68 -24.83 -5.04
CA GLY A 74 0.67 -25.75 -6.18
C GLY A 74 2.06 -25.99 -6.75
N GLU A 75 2.69 -24.93 -7.26
CA GLU A 75 4.05 -24.94 -7.81
C GLU A 75 4.74 -23.62 -7.46
N ARG A 76 5.55 -23.65 -6.41
CA ARG A 76 6.16 -22.46 -5.80
C ARG A 76 6.99 -21.65 -6.79
N ASP A 77 7.76 -22.33 -7.63
CA ASP A 77 8.70 -21.67 -8.56
C ASP A 77 7.99 -21.01 -9.74
N SER A 78 6.72 -21.35 -9.97
CA SER A 78 5.86 -20.75 -10.99
C SER A 78 4.78 -19.82 -10.43
N ALA A 79 4.76 -19.64 -9.10
CA ALA A 79 3.79 -18.80 -8.42
C ALA A 79 4.02 -17.31 -8.72
N PRO A 80 2.96 -16.49 -8.70
CA PRO A 80 3.09 -15.04 -8.91
C PRO A 80 3.91 -14.40 -7.79
N LEU A 81 4.80 -13.47 -8.17
CA LEU A 81 5.57 -12.64 -7.26
C LEU A 81 5.00 -11.22 -7.22
N LEU A 82 4.85 -10.67 -6.01
CA LEU A 82 4.54 -9.25 -5.82
C LEU A 82 5.84 -8.49 -5.52
N THR A 83 6.22 -7.59 -6.42
CA THR A 83 7.36 -6.69 -6.23
C THR A 83 6.85 -5.32 -5.79
N VAL A 84 7.33 -4.84 -4.65
CA VAL A 84 6.99 -3.51 -4.13
C VAL A 84 8.25 -2.66 -4.11
N GLN A 85 8.19 -1.51 -4.76
CA GLN A 85 9.22 -0.47 -4.67
C GLN A 85 8.60 0.75 -4.00
N PHE A 86 9.24 1.25 -2.94
CA PHE A 86 8.82 2.45 -2.24
C PHE A 86 10.01 3.39 -2.10
N CYS A 87 9.72 4.68 -2.19
CA CYS A 87 10.62 5.74 -1.78
C CYS A 87 10.08 6.25 -0.46
N GLU A 88 10.90 6.36 0.58
CA GLU A 88 10.46 7.08 1.77
C GLU A 88 10.22 8.54 1.36
N ALA A 89 8.98 9.00 1.52
CA ALA A 89 8.73 10.43 1.55
C ALA A 89 9.50 10.96 2.76
N GLY A 90 10.53 11.77 2.50
CA GLY A 90 11.43 12.27 3.53
C GLY A 90 10.64 12.75 4.73
N ALA A 91 11.04 12.29 5.92
CA ALA A 91 10.37 12.59 7.17
C ALA A 91 9.98 14.07 7.23
N GLU A 92 8.69 14.37 7.13
CA GLU A 92 8.19 15.68 7.51
C GLU A 92 8.34 15.71 9.03
N GLN A 93 9.46 16.29 9.46
CA GLN A 93 9.77 16.52 10.86
C GLN A 93 8.51 17.11 11.49
N PRO A 94 7.97 16.50 12.58
CA PRO A 94 6.88 17.11 13.33
C PRO A 94 7.25 18.58 13.55
N PRO A 95 6.33 19.56 13.40
CA PRO A 95 6.67 20.95 13.61
C PRO A 95 7.38 21.02 14.96
N GLU A 96 8.69 21.27 14.90
CA GLU A 96 9.49 21.35 16.10
C GLU A 96 8.93 22.58 16.79
N LEU A 97 8.09 22.34 17.82
CA LEU A 97 7.67 23.39 18.73
C LEU A 97 8.96 24.12 19.07
N PRO A 98 9.06 25.44 18.83
CA PRO A 98 10.30 26.15 19.07
C PRO A 98 10.68 25.83 20.50
N HIS A 99 11.77 25.06 20.65
CA HIS A 99 12.30 24.62 21.93
C HIS A 99 12.34 25.87 22.78
N SER A 100 11.47 25.90 23.78
CA SER A 100 11.20 27.09 24.55
C SER A 100 12.48 27.40 25.31
N SER A 101 13.30 28.28 24.74
CA SER A 101 14.23 29.08 25.50
C SER A 101 13.41 30.13 26.25
N ASP A 102 12.46 29.67 27.07
CA ASP A 102 11.83 30.49 28.09
C ASP A 102 12.53 30.13 29.41
N SER A 103 13.74 30.65 29.56
CA SER A 103 14.27 30.92 30.89
C SER A 103 13.75 32.29 31.29
N SER A 104 12.48 32.38 31.66
CA SER A 104 11.90 33.59 32.26
C SER A 104 12.73 34.04 33.48
N PRO A 105 12.99 35.35 33.66
CA PRO A 105 13.67 35.86 34.85
C PRO A 105 12.65 36.08 35.98
N PRO A 106 13.00 35.90 37.26
CA PRO A 106 12.18 36.46 38.33
C PRO A 106 12.46 37.97 38.43
N ARG A 107 11.45 38.75 38.06
CA ARG A 107 11.26 40.17 38.38
C ARG A 107 11.08 40.34 39.89
N SER A 108 11.86 41.21 40.54
CA SER A 108 11.40 42.31 41.44
C SER A 108 12.50 42.77 42.40
N GLY A 109 12.81 44.08 42.36
CA GLY A 109 13.64 44.74 43.35
C GLY A 109 14.12 46.12 42.89
N GLU A 110 13.25 47.11 42.86
CA GLU A 110 13.60 48.55 42.92
C GLU A 110 13.07 49.04 44.30
N PRO A 111 13.64 50.06 45.01
CA PRO A 111 14.30 51.23 44.41
C PRO A 111 15.46 51.95 45.16
N SER A 112 15.98 52.97 44.46
CA SER A 112 16.64 54.22 44.91
C SER A 112 18.13 54.25 45.33
N SER A 113 18.93 54.90 44.48
CA SER A 113 19.88 56.04 44.67
C SER A 113 20.31 56.49 46.08
N PRO A 114 21.48 57.15 46.25
CA PRO A 114 22.05 58.21 45.39
C PRO A 114 23.39 57.92 44.71
#